data_AF-A0A139HM14-F1
#
_entry.id   AF-A0A139HM14-F1
#
_cell.length_a   1.000
_cell.length_b   1.000
_cell.length_c   1.000
_cell.angle_alpha   90.00
_cell.angle_beta   90.00
_cell.angle_gamma   90.00
#
_symmetry.space_group_name_H-M   'P 1'
#
loop_
_entity.id
_entity.type
_entity.pdbx_description
1 polymer ?
#
loop_
_entity_poly.entity_id
_entity_poly.type
_entity_poly.pdbx_seq_one_letter_code
_entity_poly.pdbx_strand_id
1 'polypeptide(L)'
;MASRFATLTLHEIYSQVQQSTPCAVFALKPDHTPHDLKLAYRALALRLHPDKCSHDNLRDFHSDLFKRVQDAYEQLLSKGPDPTPPASSTRQEDSTATHNQNDEFAPFETKPTTCRWSAEDFKRYFRAMDEVRAREEAMWEEIERPKLPKRKIPCMSKGTAERVRRVRQERCAEHERFLMRYRLDMRLWDLAEARLSFRKRRVSLQAGMKGEQMPIGDEGEQEWEE
;
A
#
# COMPACT_ATOMS: atom_id res chain seq x y z
N MET A 1 -4.35 0.77 6.63
CA MET A 1 -3.59 -0.29 7.32
C MET A 1 -2.34 -0.56 6.51
N ALA A 2 -1.16 -0.75 7.12
CA ALA A 2 0.05 -1.07 6.37
C ALA A 2 -0.12 -2.46 5.75
N SER A 3 0.12 -2.61 4.45
CA SER A 3 0.05 -3.90 3.76
C SER A 3 1.03 -4.87 4.44
N ARG A 4 0.53 -6.01 4.93
CA ARG A 4 1.33 -7.04 5.62
C ARG A 4 2.53 -7.49 4.80
N PHE A 5 2.43 -7.37 3.48
CA PHE A 5 3.50 -7.69 2.53
C PHE A 5 4.67 -6.70 2.53
N ALA A 6 4.56 -5.53 3.16
CA ALA A 6 5.65 -4.56 3.20
C ALA A 6 6.82 -5.03 4.10
N THR A 7 6.53 -5.78 5.16
CA THR A 7 7.53 -6.27 6.12
C THR A 7 8.08 -7.66 5.79
N LEU A 8 7.41 -8.40 4.90
CA LEU A 8 7.82 -9.76 4.54
C LEU A 8 9.07 -9.73 3.67
N THR A 9 9.93 -10.72 3.91
CA THR A 9 11.07 -11.06 3.08
C THR A 9 10.59 -11.69 1.76
N LEU A 10 11.46 -11.67 0.76
CA LEU A 10 11.15 -12.18 -0.58
C LEU A 10 10.86 -13.70 -0.55
N HIS A 11 11.57 -14.45 0.29
CA HIS A 11 11.36 -15.89 0.48
C HIS A 11 10.00 -16.22 1.12
N GLU A 12 9.59 -15.44 2.13
CA GLU A 12 8.26 -15.59 2.75
C GLU A 12 7.15 -15.33 1.74
N ILE A 13 7.33 -14.33 0.87
CA ILE A 13 6.37 -14.04 -0.20
C ILE A 13 6.25 -15.23 -1.16
N TYR A 14 7.36 -15.86 -1.56
CA TYR A 14 7.31 -17.04 -2.43
C TYR A 14 6.52 -18.19 -1.81
N SER A 15 6.79 -18.49 -0.54
CA SER A 15 6.06 -19.53 0.20
C SER A 15 4.57 -19.21 0.28
N GLN A 16 4.22 -17.94 0.51
CA GLN A 16 2.83 -17.49 0.56
C GLN A 16 2.11 -17.66 -0.79
N VAL A 17 2.76 -17.27 -1.90
CA VAL A 17 2.16 -17.35 -3.25
C VAL A 17 2.04 -18.79 -3.75
N GLN A 18 2.85 -19.71 -3.21
CA GLN A 18 2.72 -21.13 -3.50
C GLN A 18 1.52 -21.80 -2.82
N GLN A 19 0.81 -21.11 -1.92
CA GLN A 19 -0.40 -21.64 -1.29
C GLN A 19 -1.53 -21.82 -2.31
N SER A 20 -2.34 -22.86 -2.11
CA SER A 20 -3.36 -23.28 -3.07
C SER A 20 -4.65 -22.47 -3.00
N THR A 21 -4.92 -21.78 -1.90
CA THR A 21 -6.18 -21.05 -1.71
C THR A 21 -6.01 -19.55 -2.00
N PRO A 22 -6.91 -18.94 -2.82
CA PRO A 22 -6.76 -17.54 -3.25
C PRO A 22 -6.67 -16.53 -2.08
N CYS A 23 -7.49 -16.69 -1.04
CA CYS A 23 -7.42 -15.82 0.15
C CYS A 23 -6.07 -15.92 0.88
N ALA A 24 -5.48 -17.12 0.90
CA ALA A 24 -4.23 -17.35 1.58
C ALA A 24 -3.04 -16.76 0.80
N VAL A 25 -3.07 -16.77 -0.54
CA VAL A 25 -2.08 -16.04 -1.38
C VAL A 25 -1.97 -14.57 -0.97
N PHE A 26 -3.10 -13.92 -0.69
CA PHE A 26 -3.12 -12.51 -0.25
C PHE A 26 -3.04 -12.34 1.28
N ALA A 27 -2.92 -13.41 2.05
CA ALA A 27 -2.96 -13.39 3.52
C ALA A 27 -4.15 -12.58 4.06
N LEU A 28 -5.29 -12.64 3.36
CA LEU A 28 -6.51 -11.91 3.68
C LEU A 28 -7.45 -12.80 4.50
N LYS A 29 -8.26 -12.16 5.34
CA LYS A 29 -9.38 -12.81 6.02
C LYS A 29 -10.48 -13.16 5.01
N PRO A 30 -11.33 -14.16 5.29
CA PRO A 30 -12.48 -14.46 4.43
C PRO A 30 -13.37 -13.21 4.22
N ASP A 31 -13.59 -12.41 5.27
CA ASP A 31 -14.40 -11.19 5.26
C ASP A 31 -13.65 -9.95 4.72
N HIS A 32 -12.78 -10.14 3.73
CA HIS A 32 -11.95 -9.06 3.20
C HIS A 32 -12.77 -8.04 2.42
N THR A 33 -12.37 -6.77 2.50
CA THR A 33 -12.97 -5.73 1.66
C THR A 33 -12.34 -5.77 0.25
N PRO A 34 -13.09 -5.39 -0.80
CA PRO A 34 -12.53 -5.30 -2.15
C PRO A 34 -11.40 -4.25 -2.23
N HIS A 35 -11.37 -3.30 -1.30
CA HIS A 35 -10.27 -2.35 -1.17
C HIS A 35 -8.98 -3.02 -0.67
N ASP A 36 -9.07 -3.87 0.35
CA ASP A 36 -7.93 -4.60 0.89
C ASP A 36 -7.35 -5.58 -0.13
N LEU A 37 -8.20 -6.25 -0.91
CA LEU A 37 -7.77 -7.10 -2.02
C LEU A 37 -6.94 -6.32 -3.05
N LYS A 38 -7.41 -5.15 -3.47
CA LYS A 38 -6.68 -4.28 -4.42
C LYS A 38 -5.34 -3.82 -3.86
N LEU A 39 -5.28 -3.47 -2.58
CA LEU A 39 -4.05 -3.07 -1.93
C LEU A 39 -3.04 -4.22 -1.82
N ALA A 40 -3.50 -5.41 -1.43
CA ALA A 40 -2.67 -6.61 -1.35
C ALA A 40 -2.12 -7.01 -2.72
N TYR A 41 -2.99 -7.01 -3.75
CA TYR A 41 -2.60 -7.28 -5.13
C TYR A 41 -1.53 -6.30 -5.63
N ARG A 42 -1.75 -4.99 -5.48
CA ARG A 42 -0.75 -3.99 -5.90
C ARG A 42 0.58 -4.16 -5.18
N ALA A 43 0.56 -4.47 -3.89
CA ALA A 43 1.77 -4.70 -3.12
C ALA A 43 2.55 -5.93 -3.62
N LEU A 44 1.87 -7.06 -3.87
CA LEU A 44 2.50 -8.26 -4.41
C LEU A 44 2.99 -8.06 -5.84
N ALA A 45 2.17 -7.44 -6.70
CA ALA A 45 2.52 -7.12 -8.08
C ALA A 45 3.81 -6.30 -8.16
N LEU A 46 3.94 -5.26 -7.33
CA LEU A 46 5.14 -4.43 -7.28
C LEU A 46 6.39 -5.15 -6.77
N ARG A 47 6.27 -6.28 -6.06
CA ARG A 47 7.42 -7.05 -5.56
C ARG A 47 7.78 -8.23 -6.45
N LEU A 48 6.78 -8.86 -7.08
CA LEU A 48 6.95 -10.03 -7.94
C LEU A 48 7.03 -9.67 -9.42
N HIS A 49 6.97 -8.39 -9.79
CA HIS A 49 7.09 -7.97 -11.18
C HIS A 49 8.41 -8.47 -11.80
N PRO A 50 8.38 -9.11 -12.99
CA PRO A 50 9.58 -9.69 -13.60
C PRO A 50 10.65 -8.63 -13.92
N ASP A 51 10.26 -7.38 -14.16
CA ASP A 51 11.17 -6.25 -14.42
C ASP A 51 12.05 -5.87 -13.22
N LYS A 52 11.60 -6.14 -11.99
CA LYS A 52 12.39 -5.84 -10.79
C LYS A 52 13.39 -6.94 -10.44
N CYS A 53 13.41 -8.03 -11.21
CA CYS A 53 14.26 -9.17 -10.93
C CYS A 53 15.61 -8.98 -11.64
N SER A 54 16.67 -8.70 -10.86
CA SER A 54 18.03 -8.50 -11.40
C SER A 54 18.68 -9.77 -11.96
N HIS A 55 18.14 -10.95 -11.64
CA HIS A 55 18.68 -12.24 -12.06
C HIS A 55 17.80 -12.85 -13.14
N ASP A 56 18.36 -13.05 -14.34
CA ASP A 56 17.61 -13.61 -15.48
C ASP A 56 17.04 -15.00 -15.19
N ASN A 57 17.77 -15.85 -14.46
CA ASN A 57 17.32 -17.20 -14.09
C ASN A 57 16.07 -17.22 -13.19
N LEU A 58 15.77 -16.10 -12.52
CA LEU A 58 14.61 -15.97 -11.62
C LEU A 58 13.45 -15.23 -12.29
N ARG A 59 13.64 -14.67 -13.51
CA ARG A 59 12.59 -13.94 -14.21
C ARG A 59 11.43 -14.83 -14.59
N ASP A 60 11.69 -16.04 -15.08
CA ASP A 60 10.66 -17.00 -15.42
C ASP A 60 9.85 -17.41 -14.17
N PHE A 61 10.55 -17.65 -13.06
CA PHE A 61 9.93 -17.96 -11.78
C PHE A 61 9.05 -16.81 -11.27
N HIS A 62 9.52 -15.56 -11.37
CA HIS A 62 8.73 -14.37 -11.03
C HIS A 62 7.51 -14.21 -11.95
N SER A 63 7.66 -14.47 -13.26
CA SER A 63 6.56 -14.49 -14.22
C SER A 63 5.47 -15.47 -13.77
N ASP A 64 5.87 -16.69 -13.39
CA ASP A 64 4.93 -17.74 -13.01
C ASP A 64 4.23 -17.44 -11.68
N LEU A 65 4.96 -16.91 -10.69
CA LEU A 65 4.37 -16.45 -9.45
C LEU A 65 3.42 -15.27 -9.67
N PHE A 66 3.78 -14.32 -10.53
CA PHE A 66 2.94 -13.18 -10.85
C PHE A 66 1.63 -13.62 -11.51
N LYS A 67 1.68 -14.57 -12.46
CA LYS A 67 0.48 -15.17 -13.05
C LYS A 67 -0.41 -15.82 -11.99
N ARG A 68 0.14 -16.58 -11.06
CA ARG A 68 -0.65 -17.17 -9.96
C ARG A 68 -1.34 -16.11 -9.08
N VAL A 69 -0.65 -15.00 -8.79
CA VAL A 69 -1.24 -13.88 -8.05
C VAL A 69 -2.37 -13.23 -8.84
N GLN A 70 -2.19 -13.06 -10.16
CA GLN A 70 -3.23 -12.56 -11.06
C GLN A 70 -4.45 -13.48 -11.07
N ASP A 71 -4.26 -14.78 -11.26
CA ASP A 71 -5.33 -15.78 -11.29
C ASP A 71 -6.11 -15.80 -9.98
N ALA A 72 -5.40 -15.74 -8.84
CA ALA A 72 -6.02 -15.68 -7.52
C ALA A 72 -6.84 -14.39 -7.34
N TYR A 73 -6.36 -13.25 -7.85
CA TYR A 73 -7.10 -11.99 -7.80
C TYR A 73 -8.39 -12.05 -8.63
N GLU A 74 -8.33 -12.60 -9.84
CA GLU A 74 -9.50 -12.77 -10.72
C GLU A 74 -10.52 -13.73 -10.10
N GLN A 75 -10.07 -14.82 -9.47
CA GLN A 75 -10.96 -15.74 -8.76
C GLN A 75 -11.71 -15.04 -7.61
N LEU A 76 -11.01 -14.27 -6.77
CA LEU A 76 -11.64 -13.53 -5.68
C LEU A 76 -12.56 -12.42 -6.18
N LEU A 77 -12.23 -11.78 -7.30
CA LEU A 77 -13.08 -10.78 -7.91
C LEU A 77 -14.38 -11.39 -8.48
N SER A 78 -14.28 -12.61 -9.05
CA SER A 78 -15.43 -13.31 -9.63
C SER A 78 -16.36 -13.92 -8.58
N LYS A 79 -15.82 -14.47 -7.49
CA LYS A 79 -16.62 -15.07 -6.41
C LYS A 79 -17.30 -14.05 -5.49
N GLY A 80 -16.81 -12.80 -5.47
CA GLY A 80 -17.22 -11.84 -4.45
C GLY A 80 -16.82 -12.30 -3.04
N PRO A 81 -17.06 -11.49 -1.99
CA PRO A 81 -16.88 -11.94 -0.62
C PRO A 81 -17.89 -13.07 -0.37
N ASP A 82 -17.41 -14.31 -0.25
CA ASP A 82 -18.24 -15.48 0.03
C ASP A 82 -19.13 -15.17 1.25
N PRO A 83 -20.47 -15.10 1.10
CA PRO A 83 -21.37 -15.05 2.24
C PRO A 83 -21.38 -16.44 2.85
N THR A 84 -20.35 -16.74 3.65
CA THR A 84 -20.27 -18.01 4.36
C THR A 84 -21.56 -18.18 5.19
N PRO A 85 -22.38 -19.21 4.96
CA PRO A 85 -23.49 -19.49 5.85
C PRO A 85 -22.91 -19.83 7.23
N PRO A 86 -23.41 -19.22 8.32
CA PRO A 86 -22.92 -19.55 9.66
C PRO A 86 -23.28 -21.02 9.94
N ALA A 87 -22.28 -21.89 9.89
CA ALA A 87 -22.39 -23.24 10.42
C ALA A 87 -22.49 -23.12 11.94
N SER A 88 -23.73 -22.97 12.41
CA SER A 88 -24.31 -23.64 13.57
C SER A 88 -23.31 -24.17 14.60
N SER A 89 -23.12 -23.41 15.68
CA SER A 89 -22.79 -23.97 17.00
C SER A 89 -23.73 -23.35 18.04
N THR A 90 -24.81 -24.10 18.25
CA THR A 90 -25.58 -24.31 19.48
C THR A 90 -25.82 -23.13 20.44
N ARG A 91 -27.11 -22.79 20.47
CA ARG A 91 -27.92 -22.00 21.40
C ARG A 91 -27.86 -22.56 22.84
N GLN A 92 -27.68 -21.71 23.87
CA GLN A 92 -28.32 -21.84 25.19
C GLN A 92 -28.19 -20.50 25.95
N GLU A 93 -29.26 -19.69 25.93
CA GLU A 93 -30.21 -19.42 27.03
C GLU A 93 -29.77 -18.18 27.84
N ASP A 94 -30.42 -17.03 27.64
CA ASP A 94 -31.69 -16.61 28.26
C ASP A 94 -31.49 -16.22 29.74
N SER A 95 -31.47 -14.91 30.02
CA SER A 95 -32.13 -14.32 31.19
C SER A 95 -32.11 -12.79 31.14
N THR A 96 -33.33 -12.29 31.21
CA THR A 96 -33.79 -10.94 31.51
C THR A 96 -33.16 -10.32 32.76
N ALA A 97 -32.89 -9.01 32.75
CA ALA A 97 -33.44 -8.06 33.74
C ALA A 97 -32.83 -6.66 33.57
N THR A 98 -33.72 -5.69 33.63
CA THR A 98 -33.56 -4.23 33.62
C THR A 98 -32.60 -3.68 34.69
N HIS A 99 -31.78 -2.67 34.36
CA HIS A 99 -31.67 -1.48 35.22
C HIS A 99 -31.11 -0.26 34.46
N ASN A 100 -31.83 0.84 34.62
CA ASN A 100 -31.57 2.17 34.10
C ASN A 100 -30.66 2.89 35.10
N GLN A 101 -29.64 3.63 34.66
CA GLN A 101 -29.37 4.97 35.20
C GLN A 101 -28.26 5.70 34.43
N ASN A 102 -28.50 6.99 34.32
CA ASN A 102 -27.72 7.99 33.63
C ASN A 102 -26.29 8.06 34.17
N ASP A 103 -25.31 8.00 33.27
CA ASP A 103 -24.01 8.62 33.52
C ASP A 103 -23.66 9.54 32.36
N GLU A 104 -23.66 10.81 32.70
CA GLU A 104 -23.36 12.00 31.92
C GLU A 104 -21.87 12.03 31.57
N PHE A 105 -21.44 11.11 30.71
CA PHE A 105 -20.08 11.11 30.21
C PHE A 105 -19.98 12.04 29.01
N ALA A 106 -19.36 13.21 29.23
CA ALA A 106 -19.12 14.19 28.19
C ALA A 106 -18.47 13.52 26.96
N PRO A 107 -19.10 13.58 25.77
CA PRO A 107 -18.54 12.98 24.58
C PRO A 107 -17.27 13.73 24.22
N PHE A 108 -16.12 13.11 24.48
CA PHE A 108 -14.86 13.60 23.95
C PHE A 108 -14.98 13.55 22.43
N GLU A 109 -15.22 14.73 21.83
CA GLU A 109 -15.24 14.97 20.39
C GLU A 109 -13.90 14.56 19.79
N THR A 110 -13.67 13.26 19.61
CA THR A 110 -12.73 12.77 18.63
C THR A 110 -13.32 13.11 17.28
N LYS A 111 -13.15 14.36 16.86
CA LYS A 111 -13.38 14.78 15.48
C LYS A 111 -12.55 13.82 14.66
N PRO A 112 -13.17 12.89 13.91
CA PRO A 112 -12.39 12.02 13.07
C PRO A 112 -11.77 12.96 12.05
N THR A 113 -10.45 13.14 12.12
CA THR A 113 -9.65 13.78 11.07
C THR A 113 -9.62 12.84 9.86
N THR A 114 -10.82 12.50 9.40
CA THR A 114 -11.09 11.98 8.08
C THR A 114 -10.63 13.11 7.18
N CYS A 115 -9.59 12.84 6.41
CA CYS A 115 -9.28 13.63 5.25
C CYS A 115 -10.52 13.51 4.35
N ARG A 116 -11.49 14.39 4.55
CA ARG A 116 -12.72 14.46 3.77
C ARG A 116 -12.36 15.16 2.48
N TRP A 117 -11.78 14.38 1.58
CA TRP A 117 -11.59 14.82 0.20
C TRP A 117 -12.97 15.11 -0.37
N SER A 118 -13.15 16.31 -0.90
CA SER A 118 -14.39 16.65 -1.61
C SER A 118 -14.48 15.84 -2.90
N ALA A 119 -15.68 15.73 -3.46
CA ALA A 119 -15.85 15.12 -4.79
C ALA A 119 -15.02 15.87 -5.86
N GLU A 120 -14.85 17.19 -5.72
CA GLU A 120 -13.93 17.97 -6.55
C GLU A 120 -12.47 17.55 -6.39
N ASP A 121 -11.99 17.27 -5.17
CA ASP A 121 -10.61 16.87 -4.91
C ASP A 121 -10.28 15.52 -5.56
N PHE A 122 -11.21 14.57 -5.51
CA PHE A 122 -11.06 13.30 -6.23
C PHE A 122 -10.99 13.52 -7.74
N LYS A 123 -11.88 14.34 -8.32
CA LYS A 123 -11.84 14.65 -9.76
C LYS A 123 -10.54 15.36 -10.16
N ARG A 124 -10.01 16.24 -9.31
CA ARG A 124 -8.73 16.92 -9.52
C ARG A 124 -7.57 15.93 -9.50
N TYR A 125 -7.58 15.01 -8.55
CA TYR A 125 -6.59 13.96 -8.45
C TYR A 125 -6.57 13.03 -9.68
N PHE A 126 -7.73 12.56 -10.14
CA PHE A 126 -7.78 11.69 -11.32
C PHE A 126 -7.31 12.40 -12.59
N ARG A 127 -7.72 13.66 -12.81
CA ARG A 127 -7.19 14.46 -13.94
C ARG A 127 -5.68 14.63 -13.88
N ALA A 128 -5.13 14.94 -12.71
CA ALA A 128 -3.68 15.04 -12.55
C ALA A 128 -2.96 13.72 -12.86
N MET A 129 -3.55 12.58 -12.50
CA MET A 129 -3.00 11.26 -12.83
C MET A 129 -3.09 10.94 -14.33
N ASP A 130 -4.18 11.32 -15.00
CA ASP A 130 -4.33 11.17 -16.45
C ASP A 130 -3.33 12.06 -17.22
N GLU A 131 -3.07 13.28 -16.74
CA GLU A 131 -2.03 14.15 -17.29
C GLU A 131 -0.63 13.55 -17.15
N VAL A 132 -0.33 12.90 -16.01
CA VAL A 132 0.93 12.18 -15.81
C VAL A 132 1.04 11.02 -16.80
N ARG A 133 -0.02 10.21 -16.94
CA ARG A 133 -0.04 9.10 -17.91
C ARG A 133 0.16 9.57 -19.34
N ALA A 134 -0.53 10.64 -19.75
CA ALA A 134 -0.38 11.21 -21.09
C ALA A 134 1.04 11.72 -21.36
N ARG A 135 1.70 12.28 -20.34
CA ARG A 135 3.13 12.68 -20.45
C ARG A 135 4.06 11.48 -20.58
N GLU A 136 3.79 10.40 -19.84
CA GLU A 136 4.57 9.16 -19.95
C GLU A 136 4.38 8.54 -21.33
N GLU A 137 3.16 8.43 -21.84
CA GLU A 137 2.86 7.92 -23.18
C GLU A 137 3.56 8.77 -24.26
N ALA A 138 3.48 10.10 -24.20
CA ALA A 138 4.15 10.99 -25.16
C ALA A 138 5.68 10.84 -25.12
N MET A 139 6.26 10.66 -23.93
CA MET A 139 7.68 10.40 -23.77
C MET A 139 8.08 9.07 -24.41
N TRP A 140 7.28 8.01 -24.24
CA TRP A 140 7.53 6.71 -24.86
C TRP A 140 7.38 6.76 -26.38
N GLU A 141 6.39 7.47 -26.91
CA GLU A 141 6.21 7.65 -28.36
C GLU A 141 7.43 8.38 -28.98
N GLU A 142 8.04 9.32 -28.26
CA GLU A 142 9.27 9.99 -28.71
C GLU A 142 10.48 9.03 -28.73
N ILE A 143 10.56 8.09 -27.80
CA ILE A 143 11.62 7.07 -27.72
C ILE A 143 11.46 6.05 -28.85
N GLU A 144 10.24 5.57 -29.09
CA GLU A 144 9.91 4.58 -30.11
C GLU A 144 9.87 5.15 -31.53
N ARG A 145 9.85 6.48 -31.66
CA ARG A 145 9.83 7.16 -32.95
C ARG A 145 10.96 6.60 -33.83
N PRO A 146 10.61 5.94 -34.95
CA PRO A 146 11.60 5.29 -35.81
C PRO A 146 12.66 6.32 -36.18
N LYS A 147 13.93 6.04 -35.82
CA LYS A 147 15.05 6.89 -36.21
C LYS A 147 15.09 6.88 -37.73
N LEU A 148 14.53 7.92 -38.33
CA LEU A 148 14.48 8.07 -39.79
C LEU A 148 15.88 7.81 -40.36
N PRO A 149 15.96 7.15 -41.53
CA PRO A 149 17.23 6.82 -42.15
C PRO A 149 18.07 8.09 -42.19
N LYS A 150 19.27 8.01 -41.59
CA LYS A 150 20.19 9.13 -41.45
C LYS A 150 20.43 9.69 -42.84
N ARG A 151 19.72 10.77 -43.20
CA ARG A 151 20.04 11.57 -44.38
C ARG A 151 21.53 11.86 -44.28
N LYS A 152 22.29 11.59 -45.35
CA LYS A 152 23.72 11.90 -45.41
C LYS A 152 23.88 13.38 -45.10
N ILE A 153 24.20 13.69 -43.85
CA ILE A 153 24.42 15.05 -43.40
C ILE A 153 25.72 15.47 -44.10
N PRO A 154 25.72 16.56 -44.89
CA PRO A 154 26.95 17.11 -45.46
C PRO A 154 27.98 17.23 -44.34
N CYS A 155 29.20 16.79 -44.58
CA CYS A 155 30.27 16.77 -43.58
C CYS A 155 30.37 18.13 -42.88
N MET A 156 29.83 18.19 -41.66
CA MET A 156 29.90 19.41 -40.85
C MET A 156 31.37 19.67 -40.51
N SER A 157 31.78 20.94 -40.54
CA SER A 157 33.11 21.35 -40.12
C SER A 157 33.37 20.89 -38.68
N LYS A 158 34.64 20.59 -38.35
CA LYS A 158 35.05 19.99 -37.06
C LYS A 158 34.46 20.72 -35.83
N GLY A 159 34.27 22.03 -35.91
CA GLY A 159 33.71 22.84 -34.82
C GLY A 159 32.23 22.52 -34.48
N THR A 160 31.41 22.15 -35.46
CA THR A 160 29.99 21.86 -35.20
C THR A 160 29.80 20.48 -34.56
N ALA A 161 30.64 19.50 -34.93
CA ALA A 161 30.61 18.17 -34.32
C ALA A 161 30.96 18.21 -32.83
N GLU A 162 31.91 19.05 -32.44
CA GLU A 162 32.32 19.21 -31.05
C GLU A 162 31.25 19.89 -30.20
N ARG A 163 30.57 20.89 -30.75
CA ARG A 163 29.40 21.51 -30.11
C ARG A 163 28.28 20.49 -29.83
N VAL A 164 27.97 19.63 -30.79
CA VAL A 164 26.93 18.58 -30.62
C VAL A 164 27.33 17.56 -29.55
N ARG A 165 28.62 17.18 -29.47
CA ARG A 165 29.10 16.30 -28.40
C ARG A 165 28.96 16.95 -27.03
N ARG A 166 29.31 18.23 -26.89
CA ARG A 166 29.18 18.98 -25.63
C ARG A 166 27.71 19.04 -25.18
N VAL A 167 26.79 19.38 -26.07
CA VAL A 167 25.34 19.41 -25.74
C VAL A 167 24.81 18.04 -25.31
N ARG A 168 25.27 16.95 -25.94
CA ARG A 168 24.90 15.59 -25.51
C ARG A 168 25.43 15.26 -24.12
N GLN A 169 26.67 15.64 -23.85
CA GLN A 169 27.32 15.38 -22.56
C GLN A 169 26.65 16.19 -21.43
N GLU A 170 26.27 17.44 -21.70
CA GLU A 170 25.50 18.28 -20.78
C GLU A 170 24.13 17.68 -20.48
N ARG A 171 23.39 17.22 -21.51
CA ARG A 171 22.10 16.53 -21.32
C ARG A 171 22.22 15.24 -20.51
N CYS A 172 23.26 14.43 -20.75
CA CYS A 172 23.52 13.23 -19.93
C CYS A 172 23.79 13.60 -18.47
N ALA A 173 24.62 14.62 -18.22
CA ALA A 173 24.92 15.07 -16.85
C ALA A 173 23.69 15.67 -16.14
N GLU A 174 22.81 16.35 -16.87
CA GLU A 174 21.56 16.88 -16.33
C GLU A 174 20.58 15.77 -15.96
N HIS A 175 20.47 14.73 -16.81
CA HIS A 175 19.66 13.55 -16.52
C HIS A 175 20.16 12.81 -15.27
N GLU A 176 21.47 12.64 -15.11
CA GLU A 176 22.04 12.05 -13.89
C GLU A 176 21.75 12.89 -12.63
N ARG A 177 21.84 14.22 -12.73
CA ARG A 177 21.47 15.11 -11.62
C ARG A 177 19.98 14.98 -11.26
N PHE A 178 19.11 14.87 -12.27
CA PHE A 178 17.68 14.65 -12.06
C PHE A 178 17.42 13.34 -11.32
N LEU A 179 18.03 12.23 -11.74
CA LEU A 179 17.89 10.93 -11.08
C LEU A 179 18.43 10.93 -9.65
N MET A 180 19.54 11.63 -9.40
CA MET A 180 20.07 11.80 -8.03
C MET A 180 19.10 12.58 -7.14
N ARG A 181 18.51 13.67 -7.65
CA ARG A 181 17.50 14.44 -6.92
C ARG A 181 16.27 13.58 -6.60
N TYR A 182 15.79 12.84 -7.59
CA TYR A 182 14.66 11.93 -7.40
C TYR A 182 14.93 10.85 -6.34
N ARG A 183 16.14 10.26 -6.32
CA ARG A 183 16.54 9.31 -5.28
C ARG A 183 16.58 9.92 -3.88
N LEU A 184 17.00 11.19 -3.77
CA LEU A 184 16.99 11.91 -2.49
C LEU A 184 15.57 12.19 -2.02
N ASP A 185 14.68 12.64 -2.92
CA ASP A 185 13.27 12.91 -2.60
C ASP A 185 12.55 11.64 -2.12
N MET A 186 12.82 10.48 -2.74
CA MET A 186 12.31 9.18 -2.28
C MET A 186 12.79 8.82 -0.86
N ARG A 187 14.08 9.02 -0.56
CA ARG A 187 14.60 8.78 0.81
C ARG A 187 14.01 9.74 1.84
N LEU A 188 13.79 11.00 1.46
CA LEU A 188 13.14 11.98 2.32
C LEU A 188 11.69 11.61 2.60
N TRP A 189 10.99 11.05 1.60
CA TRP A 189 9.65 10.50 1.77
C TRP A 189 9.63 9.35 2.79
N ASP A 190 10.52 8.37 2.64
CA ASP A 190 10.63 7.24 3.56
C ASP A 190 10.92 7.69 5.02
N LEU A 191 11.79 8.69 5.18
CA LEU A 191 12.08 9.30 6.49
C LEU A 191 10.87 10.03 7.08
N ALA A 192 10.10 10.73 6.25
CA ALA A 192 8.87 11.40 6.68
C ALA A 192 7.81 10.39 7.14
N GLU A 193 7.63 9.29 6.40
CA GLU A 193 6.76 8.18 6.78
C GLU A 193 7.20 7.53 8.09
N ALA A 194 8.51 7.28 8.26
CA ALA A 194 9.06 6.73 9.49
C ALA A 194 8.79 7.64 10.70
N ARG A 195 8.93 8.97 10.53
CA ARG A 195 8.60 9.96 11.56
C ARG A 195 7.12 9.96 11.93
N LEU A 196 6.23 9.89 10.95
CA LEU A 196 4.79 9.79 11.17
C LEU A 196 4.41 8.49 11.90
N SER A 197 5.04 7.37 11.52
CA SER A 197 4.88 6.07 12.18
C SER A 197 5.32 6.12 13.65
N PHE A 198 6.45 6.76 13.94
CA PHE A 198 6.94 6.93 15.30
C PHE A 198 6.00 7.79 16.15
N ARG A 199 5.50 8.90 15.58
CA ARG A 199 4.54 9.78 16.26
C ARG A 199 3.24 9.04 16.61
N LYS A 200 2.72 8.20 15.71
CA LYS A 200 1.53 7.37 15.97
C LYS A 200 1.76 6.38 17.12
N ARG A 201 2.91 5.71 17.16
CA ARG A 201 3.27 4.79 18.25
C ARG A 201 3.38 5.49 19.60
N ARG A 202 3.98 6.69 19.63
CA ARG A 202 4.10 7.49 20.86
C ARG A 202 2.74 7.91 21.43
N VAL A 203 1.79 8.30 20.57
CA VAL A 203 0.43 8.65 21.00
C VAL A 203 -0.30 7.41 21.55
N SER A 204 -0.13 6.24 20.92
CA SER A 204 -0.72 4.98 21.39
C SER A 204 -0.18 4.56 22.77
N LEU A 205 1.11 4.75 23.04
CA LEU A 205 1.71 4.44 24.35
C LEU A 205 1.20 5.37 25.46
N GLN A 206 0.99 6.66 25.17
CA GLN A 206 0.43 7.59 26.15
C GLN A 206 -1.05 7.33 26.45
N ALA A 207 -1.82 6.81 25.49
CA ALA A 207 -3.21 6.41 25.71
C ALA A 207 -3.34 5.16 26.60
N GLY A 208 -2.39 4.21 26.50
CA GLY A 208 -2.39 2.98 27.29
C GLY A 208 -2.10 3.17 28.78
N MET A 209 -1.31 4.17 29.17
CA MET A 209 -0.92 4.38 30.58
C MET A 209 -1.99 5.06 31.45
N LYS A 210 -3.14 5.46 30.88
CA LYS A 210 -4.24 6.10 31.65
C LYS A 210 -5.43 5.17 31.93
N GLY A 211 -5.38 3.89 31.55
CA GLY A 211 -6.54 3.00 31.54
C GLY A 211 -6.69 2.00 32.70
N GLU A 212 -5.72 1.84 33.59
CA GLU A 212 -5.81 0.87 34.71
C GLU A 212 -5.65 1.58 36.06
N GLN A 213 -6.69 2.30 36.48
CA GLN A 213 -7.01 2.37 37.91
C GLN A 213 -8.18 1.42 38.11
N MET A 214 -7.84 0.18 38.50
CA MET A 214 -8.83 -0.77 38.99
C MET A 214 -9.41 -0.19 40.28
N PRO A 215 -10.75 -0.05 40.41
CA PRO A 215 -11.34 0.30 41.68
C PRO A 215 -10.97 -0.80 42.69
N ILE A 216 -10.26 -0.40 43.75
CA ILE A 216 -10.04 -1.24 44.93
C ILE A 216 -11.43 -1.47 45.51
N GLY A 217 -11.96 -2.67 45.29
CA GLY A 217 -13.24 -3.09 45.85
C GLY A 217 -13.15 -3.08 47.36
N ASP A 218 -13.99 -2.25 47.97
CA ASP A 218 -14.23 -2.20 49.41
C ASP A 218 -14.85 -3.55 49.82
N GLU A 219 -14.08 -4.37 50.55
CA GLU A 219 -14.55 -5.65 51.08
C GLU A 219 -15.52 -5.35 52.23
N GLY A 220 -16.82 -5.43 51.93
CA GLY A 220 -17.87 -5.31 52.92
C GLY A 220 -17.78 -6.39 54.00
N GLU A 221 -17.56 -5.96 55.24
CA GLU A 221 -17.67 -6.76 56.45
C GLU A 221 -19.12 -7.28 56.57
N GLN A 222 -19.29 -8.60 56.44
CA GLN A 222 -20.54 -9.27 56.81
C GLN A 222 -20.51 -9.58 58.30
N GLU A 223 -21.26 -8.78 59.04
CA GLU A 223 -21.61 -8.92 60.44
C GLU A 223 -22.51 -10.16 60.62
N TRP A 224 -22.03 -11.15 61.38
CA TRP A 224 -22.82 -12.31 61.82
C TRP A 224 -23.42 -11.96 63.18
N GLU A 225 -24.73 -11.68 63.22
CA GLU A 225 -25.50 -11.66 64.46
C GLU A 225 -26.08 -13.07 64.73
N GLU A 226 -25.83 -13.55 65.95
CA GLU A 226 -26.34 -14.80 66.55
C GLU A 226 -27.44 -14.49 67.57
#